data_AF-A0A937YPJ9-F1
#
_entry.id   AF-A0A937YPJ9-F1
#
_cell.length_a   1.000
_cell.length_b   1.000
_cell.length_c   1.000
_cell.angle_alpha   90.00
_cell.angle_beta   90.00
_cell.angle_gamma   90.00
#
_symmetry.space_group_name_H-M   'P 1'
#
loop_
_entity.id
_entity.type
_entity.pdbx_description
1 polymer ?
#
loop_
_entity_poly.entity_id
_entity_poly.type
_entity_poly.pdbx_seq_one_letter_code
_entity_poly.pdbx_strand_id
1 'polypeptide(L)' 'MAKPNTVKIKLVSSAGTGFYYVTKKNPRKQTEKMALKKYDPVAKKHVEFKEGKIK' A
#
# COMPACT_ATOMS: atom_id res chain seq x y z
N MET A 1 -3.37 17.41 -20.26
CA MET A 1 -3.96 17.24 -18.91
C MET A 1 -2.88 16.80 -17.94
N ALA A 2 -2.54 17.60 -16.92
CA ALA A 2 -1.50 17.22 -15.96
C ALA A 2 -1.99 16.06 -15.09
N LYS A 3 -1.28 14.92 -15.10
CA LYS A 3 -1.58 13.80 -14.21
C LYS A 3 -1.40 14.28 -12.75
N PRO A 4 -2.35 13.95 -11.84
CA PRO A 4 -2.29 14.37 -10.45
C PRO A 4 -0.97 13.91 -9.82
N ASN A 5 -0.37 14.78 -9.01
CA ASN A 5 0.95 14.55 -8.43
C ASN A 5 0.92 13.46 -7.34
N THR A 6 -0.27 13.10 -6.83
CA THR A 6 -0.47 12.04 -5.85
C THR A 6 -1.56 11.07 -6.32
N VAL A 7 -1.32 9.78 -6.11
CA VAL A 7 -2.22 8.68 -6.46
C VAL A 7 -2.56 7.93 -5.17
N LYS A 8 -3.83 7.58 -4.98
CA LYS A 8 -4.23 6.69 -3.88
C LYS A 8 -3.86 5.26 -4.25
N ILE A 9 -3.18 4.57 -3.34
CA ILE A 9 -2.78 3.18 -3.48
C ILE A 9 -3.27 2.39 -2.26
N LYS A 10 -3.39 1.08 -2.42
CA LYS A 10 -3.62 0.17 -1.31
C LYS A 10 -2.32 -0.54 -0.94
N LEU A 11 -2.13 -0.76 0.35
CA LEU A 11 -1.07 -1.58 0.91
C LEU A 11 -1.75 -2.86 1.37
N VAL A 12 -1.50 -3.96 0.67
CA VAL A 12 -2.14 -5.27 0.91
C VAL A 12 -1.25 -6.10 1.83
N SER A 13 -1.82 -6.66 2.89
CA SER A 13 -1.11 -7.55 3.82
C SER A 13 -0.60 -8.79 3.10
N SER A 14 0.67 -9.13 3.31
CA SER A 14 1.26 -10.38 2.82
C SER A 14 0.79 -11.62 3.60
N ALA A 15 0.08 -11.43 4.72
CA ALA A 15 -0.43 -12.52 5.54
C ALA A 15 -1.69 -13.19 4.96
N GLY A 16 -2.21 -12.75 3.81
CA GLY A 16 -3.37 -13.35 3.15
C GLY A 16 -4.71 -13.10 3.88
N THR A 17 -4.72 -12.19 4.86
CA THR A 17 -5.90 -11.85 5.67
C THR A 17 -6.95 -11.03 4.94
N GLY A 18 -6.63 -10.53 3.73
CA GLY A 18 -7.48 -9.59 2.98
C GLY A 18 -7.46 -8.16 3.52
N PHE A 19 -6.77 -7.91 4.64
CA PHE A 19 -6.66 -6.57 5.21
C PHE A 19 -5.73 -5.68 4.37
N TYR A 20 -6.11 -4.42 4.20
CA TYR A 20 -5.32 -3.43 3.48
C TYR A 20 -5.42 -2.04 4.12
N TYR A 21 -4.33 -1.29 4.02
CA TYR A 21 -4.33 0.13 4.31
C TYR A 21 -4.47 0.94 3.02
N VAL A 22 -5.08 2.12 3.11
CA VAL A 22 -5.10 3.09 2.01
C VAL A 22 -4.06 4.17 2.30
N THR A 23 -3.22 4.49 1.32
CA THR A 23 -2.27 5.59 1.43
C THR A 23 -2.17 6.36 0.12
N LYS A 24 -1.56 7.55 0.17
CA LYS A 24 -1.25 8.36 -1.01
C LYS A 24 0.23 8.17 -1.35
N LYS A 25 0.53 8.03 -2.64
CA LYS A 25 1.88 7.92 -3.19
C LYS A 25 2.08 9.00 -4.24
N ASN A 26 3.26 9.62 -4.29
CA ASN A 26 3.66 10.42 -5.44
C ASN A 26 4.44 9.52 -6.42
N PRO A 27 3.83 9.06 -7.54
CA PRO A 27 4.49 8.14 -8.46
C PRO A 27 5.67 8.77 -9.22
N ARG A 28 5.80 10.11 -9.20
CA ARG A 28 6.95 10.81 -9.82
C ARG A 28 8.19 10.78 -8.93
N LYS A 29 8.00 10.78 -7.61
CA LYS A 29 9.11 10.73 -6.62
C LYS A 29 9.47 9.30 -6.23
N GLN A 30 8.48 8.42 -6.15
CA GLN A 30 8.67 7.00 -5.89
C GLN A 30 8.10 6.20 -7.06
N THR A 31 8.99 5.71 -7.92
CA THR A 31 8.65 4.86 -9.06
C THR A 31 8.49 3.38 -8.65
N GLU A 32 9.25 2.92 -7.66
CA GLU A 32 9.22 1.54 -7.18
C GLU A 32 8.00 1.23 -6.31
N LYS A 33 7.61 -0.05 -6.23
CA LYS A 33 6.49 -0.50 -5.38
C LYS A 33 6.85 -0.35 -3.91
N MET A 34 5.97 0.29 -3.13
CA MET A 34 6.16 0.39 -1.69
C MET A 34 5.96 -0.98 -1.01
N ALA A 35 6.90 -1.32 -0.13
CA ALA A 35 6.79 -2.39 0.84
C ALA A 35 7.05 -1.82 2.24
N LEU A 36 6.10 -2.00 3.16
CA LEU A 36 6.19 -1.48 4.53
C LEU A 36 5.80 -2.54 5.53
N LYS A 37 6.55 -2.69 6.62
CA LYS A 37 6.10 -3.52 7.76
C LYS A 37 5.10 -2.72 8.57
N LYS A 38 3.86 -3.22 8.67
CA LYS A 38 2.79 -2.64 9.48
C LYS A 38 2.06 -3.72 10.27
N TYR A 39 1.32 -3.30 11.29
CA TYR A 39 0.48 -4.20 12.05
C TYR A 39 -0.70 -4.68 11.19
N ASP A 40 -0.96 -5.98 11.19
CA ASP A 40 -2.19 -6.54 10.64
C ASP A 40 -3.10 -6.94 11.82
N PRO A 41 -4.28 -6.31 11.97
CA PRO A 41 -5.18 -6.60 13.09
C PRO A 41 -5.80 -8.00 13.03
N VAL A 42 -5.84 -8.63 11.86
CA VAL A 42 -6.37 -9.98 11.67
C VAL A 42 -5.29 -11.00 12.00
N ALA A 43 -4.06 -10.80 11.51
CA ALA A 43 -2.93 -11.67 11.83
C ALA A 43 -2.31 -11.41 13.22
N LYS A 44 -2.70 -10.31 13.87
CA LYS A 44 -2.24 -9.84 15.20
C LYS A 44 -0.73 -9.65 15.32
N LYS A 45 -0.03 -9.39 14.21
CA LYS A 45 1.42 -9.21 14.17
C LYS A 45 1.82 -8.21 13.10
N HIS A 46 3.06 -7.72 13.18
CA HIS A 46 3.63 -6.90 12.13
C HIS A 46 4.03 -7.78 10.94
N VAL A 47 3.47 -7.48 9.78
CA VAL A 47 3.72 -8.18 8.52
C VAL A 47 4.07 -7.19 7.44
N GLU A 48 4.64 -7.69 6.34
CA GLU A 48 4.90 -6.85 5.18
C GLU A 48 3.61 -6.53 4.43
N PHE A 49 3.42 -5.26 4.12
CA PHE A 49 2.36 -4.80 3.26
C PHE A 49 2.94 -4.34 1.93
N LYS A 50 2.39 -4.85 0.83
CA LYS A 50 2.85 -4.55 -0.53
C LYS A 50 1.87 -3.66 -1.27
N GLU A 51 2.40 -2.74 -2.08
CA GLU A 51 1.59 -1.86 -2.91
C GLU A 51 0.74 -2.62 -3.94
N GLY A 52 -0.55 -2.31 -3.94
CA GLY A 52 -1.53 -2.73 -4.93
C GLY A 52 -2.33 -1.54 -5.47
N LYS A 53 -2.99 -1.76 -6.61
CA LYS A 53 -3.87 -0.77 -7.22
C LYS A 53 -5.22 -0.73 -6.50
N ILE A 54 -5.69 0.48 -6.18
CA ILE A 54 -7.11 0.70 -5.90
C ILE A 54 -7.84 0.58 -7.24
N LYS A 55 -8.91 -0.22 -7.25
CA LYS A 55 -9.81 -0.34 -8.40
C LYS A 55 -10.88 0.74 -8.28
#